data_AF-A0A2N7QMI1-F1
#
_entry.id   AF-A0A2N7QMI1-F1
#
_cell.length_a   1.000
_cell.length_b   1.000
_cell.length_c   1.000
_cell.angle_alpha   90.00
_cell.angle_beta   90.00
_cell.angle_gamma   90.00
#
_symmetry.space_group_name_H-M   'P 1'
#
loop_
_entity.id
_entity.type
_entity.pdbx_description
1 polymer ?
#
loop_
_entity_poly.entity_id
_entity_poly.type
_entity_poly.pdbx_seq_one_letter_code
_entity_poly.pdbx_strand_id
1 'polypeptide(L)' 'MANNQPYPQIPDGPVLCDTCSRAGSKVEMEPHKTLPAEARKWAEEQDTELQSYRCPACESVQVFRVD' A
#
# COMPACT_ATOMS: atom_id res chain seq x y z
N MET A 1 8.67 -22.22 1.69
CA MET A 1 8.17 -21.22 2.64
C MET A 1 7.77 -20.02 1.79
N ALA A 2 6.51 -19.92 1.39
CA ALA A 2 6.06 -18.77 0.60
C ALA A 2 6.04 -17.58 1.57
N ASN A 3 6.91 -16.59 1.34
CA ASN A 3 6.92 -15.32 2.06
C ASN A 3 5.56 -14.63 1.83
N ASN A 4 4.59 -14.97 2.66
CA ASN A 4 3.25 -14.39 2.63
C ASN A 4 3.27 -13.11 3.46
N GLN A 5 4.21 -12.21 3.16
CA GLN A 5 4.15 -10.85 3.68
C GLN A 5 2.93 -10.19 3.04
N PRO A 6 1.87 -9.90 3.80
CA PRO A 6 0.62 -9.38 3.23
C PRO A 6 0.79 -7.99 2.62
N TYR A 7 1.85 -7.26 3.03
CA TYR A 7 2.12 -5.91 2.60
C TYR A 7 3.53 -5.80 1.99
N PRO A 8 3.66 -5.30 0.75
CA PRO A 8 4.95 -5.02 0.14
C PRO A 8 5.64 -3.82 0.81
N GLN A 9 6.95 -3.73 0.67
CA GLN A 9 7.71 -2.55 1.09
C GLN A 9 7.35 -1.35 0.21
N ILE A 10 7.30 -0.16 0.81
CA ILE A 10 7.07 1.08 0.08
C ILE A 10 8.21 1.30 -0.93
N PRO A 11 7.93 1.65 -2.18
CA PRO A 11 8.97 2.01 -3.12
C PRO A 11 9.69 3.29 -2.69
N ASP A 12 10.99 3.41 -2.96
CA ASP A 12 11.79 4.64 -2.80
C ASP A 12 11.33 5.82 -3.69
N GLY A 13 10.26 5.65 -4.46
CA GLY A 13 9.76 6.61 -5.44
C GLY A 13 8.24 6.78 -5.39
N PRO A 14 7.63 7.39 -6.42
CA PRO A 14 6.19 7.61 -6.42
C PRO A 14 5.43 6.29 -6.36
N VAL A 15 4.47 6.18 -5.45
CA VAL A 15 3.61 5.00 -5.32
C VAL A 15 2.63 5.01 -6.49
N LEU A 16 2.80 4.08 -7.43
CA LEU A 16 1.91 3.98 -8.59
C LEU A 16 0.79 2.97 -8.35
N CYS A 17 -0.42 3.30 -8.81
CA CYS A 17 -1.54 2.37 -8.73
C CYS A 17 -1.35 1.20 -9.71
N ASP A 18 -1.28 -0.02 -9.19
CA ASP A 18 -1.08 -1.22 -10.01
C ASP A 18 -2.26 -1.44 -10.96
N THR A 19 -3.50 -1.23 -10.48
CA THR A 19 -4.72 -1.31 -11.30
C THR A 19 -4.68 -0.36 -12.49
N CYS A 20 -4.32 0.91 -12.26
CA CYS A 20 -4.21 1.89 -13.34
C CYS A 20 -3.04 1.55 -14.27
N SER A 21 -1.91 1.10 -13.71
CA SER A 21 -0.71 0.72 -14.47
C SER A 21 -1.02 -0.41 -15.45
N ARG A 22 -1.77 -1.43 -15.02
CA ARG A 22 -2.26 -2.51 -15.88
C ARG A 22 -3.21 -2.04 -16.98
N ALA A 23 -3.96 -0.96 -16.72
CA ALA A 23 -4.81 -0.31 -17.71
C ALA A 23 -4.06 0.64 -18.66
N GLY A 24 -2.73 0.79 -18.50
CA GLY A 24 -1.89 1.68 -19.32
C GLY A 24 -1.75 3.11 -18.76
N SER A 25 -2.29 3.38 -17.57
CA SER A 25 -2.27 4.69 -16.93
C SER A 25 -1.33 4.72 -15.72
N LYS A 26 -0.40 5.67 -15.67
CA LYS A 26 0.46 5.87 -14.50
C LYS A 26 -0.18 6.89 -13.59
N VAL A 27 -0.91 6.40 -12.58
CA VAL A 27 -1.55 7.25 -11.57
C VAL A 27 -0.75 7.13 -10.28
N GLU A 28 -0.23 8.27 -9.82
CA GLU A 28 0.39 8.38 -8.50
C GLU A 28 -0.71 8.29 -7.44
N MET A 29 -0.51 7.41 -6.47
CA MET A 29 -1.41 7.24 -5.35
C MET A 29 -1.06 8.24 -4.26
N GLU A 30 -2.09 8.73 -3.60
CA GLU A 30 -1.94 9.70 -2.53
C GLU A 30 -1.93 9.00 -1.18
N PRO A 31 -1.11 9.46 -0.21
CA PRO A 31 -1.10 8.89 1.12
C PRO A 31 -2.47 9.03 1.77
N HIS A 32 -2.98 7.90 2.25
CA HIS A 32 -4.28 7.79 2.88
C HIS A 32 -4.09 7.70 4.39
N LYS A 33 -4.81 8.55 5.14
CA LYS A 33 -4.64 8.60 6.61
C LYS A 33 -5.23 7.40 7.35
N THR A 34 -6.06 6.60 6.68
CA THR A 34 -6.74 5.46 7.29
C THR A 34 -6.10 4.17 6.84
N LEU A 35 -5.60 3.39 7.80
CA LEU A 35 -5.18 2.01 7.59
C LEU A 35 -6.39 1.07 7.82
N PRO A 36 -6.55 0.01 7.01
CA PRO A 36 -7.47 -1.08 7.31
C PRO A 36 -7.22 -1.67 8.69
N ALA A 37 -8.27 -2.10 9.39
CA ALA A 37 -8.14 -2.66 10.74
C ALA A 37 -7.26 -3.92 10.79
N GLU A 38 -7.28 -4.74 9.73
CA GLU A 38 -6.40 -5.90 9.56
C GLU A 38 -4.92 -5.47 9.43
N ALA A 39 -4.65 -4.45 8.62
CA ALA A 39 -3.30 -3.94 8.40
C ALA A 39 -2.72 -3.35 9.68
N ARG A 40 -3.54 -2.58 10.41
CA ARG A 40 -3.15 -2.03 11.70
C ARG A 40 -2.80 -3.12 12.71
N LYS A 41 -3.62 -4.17 12.84
CA LYS A 41 -3.32 -5.30 13.75
C LYS A 41 -2.01 -5.97 13.37
N TRP A 42 -1.82 -6.25 12.08
CA TRP A 42 -0.60 -6.86 11.60
C TRP A 42 0.63 -5.98 11.86
N ALA A 43 0.52 -4.66 11.68
CA ALA A 43 1.56 -3.68 11.99
C ALA A 43 1.96 -3.73 13.47
N GLU A 44 0.97 -3.77 14.37
CA GLU A 44 1.17 -3.91 15.82
C GLU A 44 1.80 -5.27 16.18
N GLU A 45 1.40 -6.36 15.52
CA GLU A 45 1.93 -7.71 15.76
C GLU A 45 3.37 -7.91 15.25
N GLN A 46 3.74 -7.24 14.16
CA GLN A 46 5.06 -7.33 13.54
C GLN A 46 6.01 -6.21 13.96
N ASP A 47 5.57 -5.28 14.82
CA ASP A 47 6.34 -4.10 15.24
C ASP A 47 6.89 -3.29 14.04
N THR A 48 6.03 -3.05 13.05
CA THR A 48 6.39 -2.37 11.78
C THR A 48 5.42 -1.24 11.46
N GLU A 49 5.91 -0.20 10.81
CA GLU A 49 5.08 0.91 10.36
C GLU A 49 4.47 0.60 8.99
N LEU A 50 3.16 0.85 8.85
CA LEU A 50 2.45 0.74 7.58
C LEU A 50 1.93 2.10 7.13
N GLN A 51 1.92 2.31 5.82
CA GLN A 51 1.31 3.46 5.17
C GLN A 51 0.36 3.01 4.07
N SER A 52 -0.89 3.45 4.15
CA SER A 52 -1.87 3.23 3.08
C SER A 52 -1.82 4.36 2.07
N TYR A 53 -2.10 4.00 0.83
CA TYR A 53 -2.16 4.89 -0.30
C TYR A 53 -3.48 4.63 -1.03
N ARG A 54 -4.16 5.68 -1.43
CA ARG A 54 -5.39 5.61 -2.22
C ARG A 54 -5.15 6.20 -3.60
N CYS A 55 -5.55 5.47 -4.63
CA CYS A 55 -5.54 5.96 -5.99
C CYS A 55 -6.71 6.93 -6.20
N PRO A 56 -6.48 8.19 -6.63
CA PRO A 56 -7.57 9.13 -6.89
C PRO A 56 -8.39 8.77 -8.14
N ALA A 57 -7.85 7.97 -9.06
CA ALA A 57 -8.52 7.63 -10.32
C ALA A 57 -9.48 6.44 -10.22
N CYS A 58 -9.15 5.43 -9.40
CA CYS A 58 -9.94 4.20 -9.29
C CYS A 58 -10.30 3.83 -7.84
N GLU A 59 -9.95 4.70 -6.89
CA GLU A 59 -10.23 4.55 -5.46
C GLU A 59 -9.63 3.29 -4.82
N SER A 60 -8.77 2.57 -5.53
CA SER A 60 -8.05 1.42 -5.00
C SER A 60 -7.12 1.84 -3.87
N VAL A 61 -7.16 1.10 -2.77
CA VAL A 61 -6.28 1.31 -1.62
C VAL A 61 -5.20 0.23 -1.62
N GLN A 62 -3.95 0.64 -1.50
CA GLN A 62 -2.80 -0.25 -1.33
C GLN A 62 -2.11 0.10 -0.02
N VAL A 63 -1.58 -0.89 0.68
CA VAL A 63 -0.89 -0.70 1.96
C VAL A 63 0.54 -1.18 1.82
N PHE A 64 1.47 -0.36 2.26
CA PHE A 64 2.90 -0.60 2.16
C PHE A 64 3.56 -0.53 3.52
N ARG A 65 4.66 -1.23 3.70
CA ARG A 65 5.52 -1.13 4.88
C ARG A 65 6.54 -0.02 4.71
N VAL A 66 6.81 0.71 5.79
CA VAL A 66 7.71 1.87 5.81
C VAL A 66 9.01 1.60 6.62
N ASP A 67 9.21 0.36 7.09
CA ASP A 67 10.42 -0.06 7.81
C ASP A 67 11.66 -0.20 6.91
#